data_AF-A0A375YTB9-F1
#
_entry.id   AF-A0A375YTB9-F1
#
_cell.length_a   1.000
_cell.length_b   1.000
_cell.length_c   1.000
_cell.angle_alpha   90.00
_cell.angle_beta   90.00
_cell.angle_gamma   90.00
#
_symmetry.space_group_name_H-M   'P 1'
#
loop_
_entity.id
_entity.type
_entity.pdbx_description
1 polymer ?
#
loop_
_entity_poly.entity_id
_entity_poly.type
_entity_poly.pdbx_seq_one_letter_code
_entity_poly.pdbx_strand_id
1 'polypeptide(L)'
;MSSKSTASPSPKPKRPAKSSLPAPDVRSFRQRLRAFLEQQDDQGRKWSNAKWGVYAFYDYDGEPIYVGQTNEKLRTRIRRHLTNQRSDAVAMRILDVFEVAEAEMWPLWDMEGVSAKNKEAKRALDAYEYTAYLNAIEESRFKAILNEKIPPVSETVEMPPSLRWSLIDEEVCEERKHPDIRIARRAETISRLAAVARERGEVSEGLRRVLVIQAVRLAFIAAERLAYAEGRPPPDPTAIAIERLVGSVLYEFTDPYGEDSVDEEDDTNG
;
A
#
# COMPACT_ATOMS: atom_id res chain seq x y z
N MET A 1 28.83 20.15 -66.72
CA MET A 1 28.60 18.94 -65.90
C MET A 1 28.14 19.40 -64.53
N SER A 2 26.83 19.30 -64.22
CA SER A 2 26.32 19.61 -62.87
C SER A 2 25.79 18.33 -62.25
N SER A 3 26.54 17.77 -61.31
CA SER A 3 26.10 16.69 -60.45
C SER A 3 25.08 17.24 -59.46
N LYS A 4 23.79 16.91 -59.64
CA LYS A 4 22.78 17.10 -58.59
C LYS A 4 22.92 15.97 -57.58
N SER A 5 23.56 16.26 -56.46
CA SER A 5 23.51 15.43 -55.26
C SER A 5 22.07 15.46 -54.71
N THR A 6 21.36 14.34 -54.78
CA THR A 6 20.11 14.13 -54.06
C THR A 6 20.42 13.80 -52.59
N ALA A 7 20.23 14.76 -51.70
CA ALA A 7 20.20 14.49 -50.27
C ALA A 7 18.91 13.70 -49.95
N SER A 8 19.05 12.47 -49.47
CA SER A 8 17.92 11.70 -48.95
C SER A 8 17.35 12.38 -47.70
N PRO A 9 16.03 12.46 -47.54
CA PRO A 9 15.42 13.10 -46.38
C PRO A 9 15.77 12.30 -45.12
N SER A 10 16.29 12.97 -44.10
CA SER A 10 16.60 12.37 -42.80
C SER A 10 15.36 11.66 -42.22
N PRO A 11 15.50 10.44 -41.67
CA PRO A 11 14.37 9.69 -41.15
C PRO A 11 13.69 10.47 -40.03
N LYS A 12 12.36 10.62 -40.11
CA LYS A 12 11.56 11.28 -39.07
C LYS A 12 11.75 10.54 -37.73
N PRO A 13 12.03 11.24 -36.62
CA PRO A 13 12.19 10.60 -35.33
C PRO A 13 10.89 9.89 -34.92
N LYS A 14 10.98 8.59 -34.61
CA LYS A 14 9.84 7.80 -34.13
C LYS A 14 9.50 8.22 -32.70
N ARG A 15 8.20 8.38 -32.41
CA ARG A 15 7.73 8.62 -31.04
C ARG A 15 8.14 7.43 -30.16
N PRO A 16 8.67 7.67 -28.95
CA PRO A 16 9.03 6.61 -28.01
C PRO A 16 7.78 5.81 -27.59
N ALA A 17 7.98 4.54 -27.26
CA ALA A 17 6.91 3.69 -26.75
C ALA A 17 6.41 4.21 -25.39
N LYS A 18 5.10 4.13 -25.12
CA LYS A 18 4.54 4.59 -23.83
C LYS A 18 5.19 3.91 -22.62
N SER A 19 5.65 2.67 -22.76
CA SER A 19 6.34 1.91 -21.72
C SER A 19 7.74 2.42 -21.40
N SER A 20 8.40 3.15 -22.31
CA SER A 20 9.74 3.70 -22.10
C SER A 20 9.72 5.13 -21.54
N LEU A 21 8.55 5.77 -21.47
CA LEU A 21 8.39 7.14 -20.99
C LEU A 21 8.59 7.34 -19.48
N PRO A 22 8.14 6.43 -18.58
CA PRO A 22 8.37 6.61 -17.13
C PRO A 22 9.86 6.57 -16.78
N ALA A 23 10.23 7.18 -15.66
CA ALA A 23 11.60 7.15 -15.13
C ALA A 23 12.08 5.69 -14.87
N PRO A 24 13.40 5.43 -14.90
CA PRO A 24 13.96 4.07 -14.79
C PRO A 24 13.46 3.28 -13.59
N ASP A 25 13.43 3.91 -12.43
CA ASP A 25 12.94 3.38 -11.16
C ASP A 25 11.45 3.01 -11.23
N VAL A 26 10.61 3.84 -11.84
CA VAL A 26 9.18 3.56 -12.06
C VAL A 26 9.00 2.37 -13.01
N ARG A 27 9.87 2.23 -14.02
CA ARG A 27 9.83 1.08 -14.93
C ARG A 27 10.25 -0.21 -14.23
N SER A 28 11.33 -0.17 -13.44
CA SER A 28 11.80 -1.29 -12.62
C SER A 28 10.68 -1.78 -11.68
N PHE A 29 10.09 -0.88 -10.90
CA PHE A 29 8.97 -1.20 -10.01
C PHE A 29 7.80 -1.86 -10.76
N ARG A 30 7.41 -1.31 -11.92
CA ARG A 30 6.34 -1.89 -12.74
C ARG A 30 6.69 -3.27 -13.30
N GLN A 31 7.96 -3.55 -13.58
CA GLN A 31 8.41 -4.88 -14.01
C GLN A 31 8.35 -5.87 -12.86
N ARG A 32 8.83 -5.51 -11.68
CA ARG A 32 8.75 -6.34 -10.47
C ARG A 32 7.32 -6.62 -10.05
N LEU A 33 6.46 -5.60 -10.04
CA LEU A 33 5.04 -5.78 -9.79
C LEU A 33 4.39 -6.74 -10.79
N ARG A 34 4.78 -6.70 -12.08
CA ARG A 34 4.30 -7.71 -13.03
C ARG A 34 4.80 -9.10 -12.66
N ALA A 35 6.09 -9.26 -12.35
CA ALA A 35 6.67 -10.54 -11.98
C ALA A 35 6.00 -11.14 -10.74
N PHE A 36 5.75 -10.33 -9.71
CA PHE A 36 5.00 -10.69 -8.51
C PHE A 36 3.59 -11.22 -8.86
N LEU A 37 2.87 -10.49 -9.70
CA LEU A 37 1.51 -10.88 -10.09
C LEU A 37 1.47 -12.13 -11.00
N GLU A 38 2.58 -12.51 -11.63
CA GLU A 38 2.68 -13.71 -12.47
C GLU A 38 3.14 -14.95 -11.69
N GLN A 39 3.51 -14.82 -10.41
CA GLN A 39 3.88 -15.95 -9.56
C GLN A 39 2.77 -16.97 -9.43
N GLN A 40 3.15 -18.24 -9.37
CA GLN A 40 2.25 -19.37 -9.28
C GLN A 40 2.45 -20.15 -7.98
N ASP A 41 1.38 -20.79 -7.51
CA ASP A 41 1.46 -21.76 -6.45
C ASP A 41 1.93 -23.13 -6.98
N ASP A 42 2.02 -24.09 -6.08
CA ASP A 42 2.36 -25.49 -6.35
C ASP A 42 1.37 -26.20 -7.30
N GLN A 43 0.17 -25.65 -7.49
CA GLN A 43 -0.86 -26.14 -8.41
C GLN A 43 -0.84 -25.41 -9.77
N GLY A 44 0.10 -24.50 -9.99
CA GLY A 44 0.22 -23.70 -11.22
C GLY A 44 -0.81 -22.57 -11.33
N ARG A 45 -1.57 -22.29 -10.27
CA ARG A 45 -2.51 -21.16 -10.22
C ARG A 45 -1.72 -19.90 -9.90
N LYS A 46 -2.01 -18.80 -10.60
CA LYS A 46 -1.38 -17.52 -10.27
C LYS A 46 -1.98 -16.99 -8.97
N TRP A 47 -1.18 -16.77 -7.93
CA TRP A 47 -1.62 -16.24 -6.64
C TRP A 47 -2.56 -15.04 -6.78
N SER A 48 -2.15 -14.10 -7.64
CA SER A 48 -2.90 -12.85 -7.86
C SER A 48 -4.23 -13.01 -8.60
N ASN A 49 -4.52 -14.18 -9.18
CA ASN A 49 -5.76 -14.40 -9.91
C ASN A 49 -6.94 -14.79 -9.02
N ALA A 50 -6.72 -15.09 -7.74
CA ALA A 50 -7.83 -15.36 -6.83
C ALA A 50 -8.77 -14.16 -6.75
N LYS A 51 -10.06 -14.44 -6.88
CA LYS A 51 -11.14 -13.47 -6.76
C LYS A 51 -11.24 -12.94 -5.33
N TRP A 52 -11.14 -13.84 -4.36
CA TRP A 52 -11.19 -13.54 -2.94
C TRP A 52 -9.80 -13.60 -2.33
N GLY A 53 -9.47 -12.63 -1.49
CA GLY A 53 -8.20 -12.64 -0.77
C GLY A 53 -7.90 -11.36 -0.01
N VAL A 54 -6.86 -11.47 0.80
CA VAL A 54 -6.29 -10.37 1.59
C VAL A 54 -4.90 -10.04 1.04
N TYR A 55 -4.46 -8.80 1.18
CA TYR A 55 -3.12 -8.36 0.80
C TYR A 55 -2.59 -7.33 1.80
N ALA A 56 -1.26 -7.24 1.89
CA ALA A 56 -0.58 -6.28 2.74
C ALA A 56 0.62 -5.63 2.02
N PHE A 57 1.00 -4.44 2.48
CA PHE A 57 2.15 -3.69 1.99
C PHE A 57 3.12 -3.37 3.12
N TYR A 58 4.42 -3.46 2.82
CA TYR A 58 5.50 -3.27 3.78
C TYR A 58 6.53 -2.29 3.25
N ASP A 59 7.22 -1.59 4.16
CA ASP A 59 8.25 -0.63 3.79
C ASP A 59 9.65 -1.25 3.65
N TYR A 60 10.66 -0.41 3.40
CA TYR A 60 12.06 -0.81 3.22
C TYR A 60 12.71 -1.47 4.45
N ASP A 61 12.07 -1.41 5.61
CA ASP A 61 12.50 -2.05 6.86
C ASP A 61 11.62 -3.25 7.22
N GLY A 62 10.69 -3.62 6.34
CA GLY A 62 9.71 -4.68 6.58
C GLY A 62 8.57 -4.23 7.50
N GLU A 63 8.45 -2.94 7.82
CA GLU A 63 7.38 -2.42 8.66
C GLU A 63 6.03 -2.50 7.93
N PRO A 64 4.99 -3.12 8.52
CA PRO A 64 3.66 -3.13 7.94
C PRO A 64 3.11 -1.72 7.75
N ILE A 65 2.55 -1.47 6.57
CA ILE A 65 2.00 -0.16 6.20
C ILE A 65 0.48 -0.20 6.08
N TYR A 66 -0.05 -1.22 5.43
CA TYR A 66 -1.47 -1.30 5.07
C TYR A 66 -1.89 -2.75 4.85
N VAL A 67 -3.11 -3.08 5.25
CA VAL A 67 -3.79 -4.35 4.96
C VAL A 67 -5.10 -4.04 4.23
N GLY A 68 -5.48 -4.87 3.26
CA GLY A 68 -6.79 -4.75 2.63
C GLY A 68 -7.31 -6.07 2.08
N GLN A 69 -8.62 -6.13 1.85
CA GLN A 69 -9.28 -7.29 1.25
C GLN A 69 -9.84 -7.04 -0.16
N THR A 70 -10.21 -8.12 -0.84
CA THR A 70 -10.94 -8.07 -2.10
C THR A 70 -11.80 -9.31 -2.34
N ASN A 71 -12.91 -9.11 -3.04
CA ASN A 71 -13.75 -10.13 -3.66
C ASN A 71 -13.89 -9.91 -5.19
N GLU A 72 -13.06 -9.03 -5.76
CA GLU A 72 -12.99 -8.71 -7.20
C GLU A 72 -11.88 -9.54 -7.88
N LYS A 73 -10.64 -9.35 -7.41
CA LYS A 73 -9.41 -10.08 -7.74
C LYS A 73 -8.22 -9.41 -7.08
N LEU A 74 -7.33 -10.19 -6.46
CA LEU A 74 -6.09 -9.68 -5.83
C LEU A 74 -5.26 -8.84 -6.80
N ARG A 75 -5.05 -9.33 -8.02
CA ARG A 75 -4.35 -8.62 -9.09
C ARG A 75 -4.93 -7.24 -9.35
N THR A 76 -6.25 -7.11 -9.36
CA THR A 76 -6.91 -5.85 -9.70
C THR A 76 -6.72 -4.84 -8.59
N ARG A 77 -7.00 -5.22 -7.33
CA ARG A 77 -6.82 -4.32 -6.18
C ARG A 77 -5.36 -3.93 -5.99
N ILE A 78 -4.44 -4.90 -5.91
CA ILE A 78 -3.00 -4.61 -5.72
C ILE A 78 -2.47 -3.66 -6.81
N ARG A 79 -2.84 -3.87 -8.09
CA ARG A 79 -2.47 -2.93 -9.16
C ARG A 79 -3.07 -1.54 -8.95
N ARG A 80 -4.34 -1.44 -8.52
CA ARG A 80 -4.99 -0.16 -8.25
C ARG A 80 -4.20 0.63 -7.21
N HIS A 81 -3.82 0.00 -6.10
CA HIS A 81 -3.02 0.66 -5.04
C HIS A 81 -1.62 1.07 -5.52
N LEU A 82 -0.95 0.23 -6.31
CA LEU A 82 0.47 0.42 -6.60
C LEU A 82 0.78 1.11 -7.94
N THR A 83 -0.19 1.21 -8.86
CA THR A 83 0.04 1.77 -10.20
C THR A 83 -0.81 2.99 -10.52
N ASN A 84 -1.99 3.11 -9.92
CA ASN A 84 -2.82 4.28 -10.14
C ASN A 84 -2.42 5.36 -9.17
N GLN A 85 -1.52 6.26 -9.56
CA GLN A 85 -1.31 7.54 -8.87
C GLN A 85 -2.57 8.46 -8.84
N ARG A 86 -3.77 7.94 -9.18
CA ARG A 86 -5.01 8.70 -9.42
C ARG A 86 -6.34 7.99 -9.05
N SER A 87 -6.40 6.84 -8.38
CA SER A 87 -7.70 6.20 -8.04
C SER A 87 -7.77 5.66 -6.61
N ASP A 88 -8.98 5.56 -6.05
CA ASP A 88 -9.39 5.99 -4.71
C ASP A 88 -8.58 5.68 -3.46
N ALA A 89 -7.90 4.54 -3.33
CA ALA A 89 -6.95 4.40 -2.21
C ALA A 89 -5.68 5.29 -2.38
N VAL A 90 -5.36 5.60 -3.64
CA VAL A 90 -4.32 6.55 -4.05
C VAL A 90 -4.94 7.93 -4.39
N ALA A 91 -6.26 8.04 -4.60
CA ALA A 91 -6.90 9.35 -4.67
C ALA A 91 -7.00 10.00 -3.27
N MET A 92 -7.04 9.20 -2.20
CA MET A 92 -6.93 9.71 -0.83
C MET A 92 -5.48 9.90 -0.36
N ARG A 93 -4.47 9.47 -1.14
CA ARG A 93 -3.02 9.74 -0.93
C ARG A 93 -2.50 9.39 0.48
N ILE A 94 -3.18 8.46 1.14
CA ILE A 94 -2.89 8.02 2.50
C ILE A 94 -1.59 7.20 2.54
N LEU A 95 -1.38 6.41 1.48
CA LEU A 95 -0.22 5.57 1.27
C LEU A 95 0.71 6.21 0.23
N ASP A 96 1.96 6.49 0.63
CA ASP A 96 3.01 6.79 -0.34
C ASP A 96 3.50 5.48 -0.97
N VAL A 97 3.14 5.25 -2.24
CA VAL A 97 3.57 4.05 -3.00
C VAL A 97 5.10 3.94 -3.06
N PHE A 98 5.83 5.06 -2.97
CA PHE A 98 7.29 5.00 -2.90
C PHE A 98 7.81 4.42 -1.60
N GLU A 99 7.05 4.42 -0.51
CA GLU A 99 7.45 3.75 0.73
C GLU A 99 7.18 2.24 0.67
N VAL A 100 6.45 1.72 -0.33
CA VAL A 100 6.15 0.28 -0.45
C VAL A 100 7.32 -0.45 -1.11
N ALA A 101 8.00 -1.29 -0.34
CA ALA A 101 9.10 -2.13 -0.80
C ALA A 101 8.66 -3.58 -1.08
N GLU A 102 7.72 -4.10 -0.29
CA GLU A 102 7.22 -5.47 -0.43
C GLU A 102 5.69 -5.50 -0.41
N ALA A 103 5.14 -6.55 -1.02
CA ALA A 103 3.73 -6.87 -0.93
C ALA A 103 3.54 -8.34 -0.57
N GLU A 104 2.48 -8.63 0.17
CA GLU A 104 2.06 -9.97 0.52
C GLU A 104 0.62 -10.20 0.11
N MET A 105 0.29 -11.43 -0.31
CA MET A 105 -1.09 -11.80 -0.64
C MET A 105 -1.45 -13.18 -0.10
N TRP A 106 -2.70 -13.28 0.37
CA TRP A 106 -3.34 -14.48 0.91
C TRP A 106 -4.57 -14.81 0.08
N PRO A 107 -4.44 -15.70 -0.94
CA PRO A 107 -5.57 -16.14 -1.74
C PRO A 107 -6.55 -17.00 -0.94
N LEU A 108 -7.85 -16.75 -1.11
CA LEU A 108 -8.92 -17.57 -0.52
C LEU A 108 -9.56 -18.45 -1.60
N TRP A 109 -8.81 -19.46 -2.03
CA TRP A 109 -9.19 -20.32 -3.14
C TRP A 109 -10.51 -21.08 -2.92
N ASP A 110 -10.82 -21.43 -1.67
CA ASP A 110 -12.06 -22.13 -1.31
C ASP A 110 -13.32 -21.30 -1.61
N MET A 111 -13.16 -19.99 -1.83
CA MET A 111 -14.25 -19.05 -2.11
C MET A 111 -14.34 -18.64 -3.58
N GLU A 112 -13.48 -19.15 -4.47
CA GLU A 112 -13.36 -18.68 -5.87
C GLU A 112 -14.69 -18.74 -6.64
N GLY A 113 -15.50 -19.78 -6.40
CA GLY A 113 -16.83 -19.97 -7.01
C GLY A 113 -17.97 -19.18 -6.35
N VAL A 114 -17.71 -18.49 -5.24
CA VAL A 114 -18.74 -17.85 -4.43
C VAL A 114 -19.08 -16.45 -4.97
N SER A 115 -20.38 -16.13 -4.99
CA SER A 115 -20.87 -14.82 -5.41
C SER A 115 -20.37 -13.72 -4.45
N ALA A 116 -19.95 -12.58 -5.00
CA ALA A 116 -19.51 -11.42 -4.21
C ALA A 116 -20.62 -10.87 -3.30
N LYS A 117 -21.89 -11.17 -3.61
CA LYS A 117 -23.07 -10.78 -2.83
C LYS A 117 -23.41 -11.77 -1.70
N ASN A 118 -22.67 -12.88 -1.58
CA ASN A 118 -22.90 -13.84 -0.51
C ASN A 118 -22.43 -13.24 0.83
N LYS A 119 -23.36 -13.08 1.78
CA LYS A 119 -23.10 -12.46 3.07
C LYS A 119 -22.17 -13.27 3.97
N GLU A 120 -22.27 -14.60 3.94
CA GLU A 120 -21.39 -15.49 4.71
C GLU A 120 -19.95 -15.42 4.20
N ALA A 121 -19.79 -15.37 2.87
CA ALA A 121 -18.49 -15.18 2.25
C ALA A 121 -17.87 -13.82 2.58
N LYS A 122 -18.67 -12.74 2.57
CA LYS A 122 -18.19 -11.41 3.01
C LYS A 122 -17.71 -11.46 4.47
N ARG A 123 -18.50 -12.01 5.39
CA ARG A 123 -18.10 -12.16 6.81
C ARG A 123 -16.83 -13.00 6.98
N ALA A 124 -16.69 -14.07 6.20
CA ALA A 124 -15.46 -14.86 6.23
C ALA A 124 -14.26 -14.05 5.75
N LEU A 125 -14.41 -13.28 4.66
CA LEU A 125 -13.37 -12.38 4.17
C LEU A 125 -13.00 -11.32 5.21
N ASP A 126 -13.97 -10.72 5.89
CA ASP A 126 -13.76 -9.75 6.97
C ASP A 126 -12.94 -10.36 8.12
N ALA A 127 -13.17 -11.62 8.46
CA ALA A 127 -12.38 -12.33 9.47
C ALA A 127 -10.91 -12.54 9.06
N TYR A 128 -10.65 -12.86 7.78
CA TYR A 128 -9.28 -12.93 7.25
C TYR A 128 -8.61 -11.54 7.22
N GLU A 129 -9.34 -10.50 6.82
CA GLU A 129 -8.82 -9.12 6.81
C GLU A 129 -8.47 -8.66 8.23
N TYR A 130 -9.38 -8.87 9.19
CA TYR A 130 -9.19 -8.52 10.59
C TYR A 130 -8.01 -9.28 11.20
N THR A 131 -7.86 -10.57 10.90
CA THR A 131 -6.70 -11.36 11.36
C THR A 131 -5.39 -10.81 10.80
N ALA A 132 -5.32 -10.57 9.48
CA ALA A 132 -4.12 -9.99 8.86
C ALA A 132 -3.80 -8.59 9.43
N TYR A 133 -4.84 -7.80 9.72
CA TYR A 133 -4.73 -6.48 10.33
C TYR A 133 -4.16 -6.54 11.74
N LEU A 134 -4.65 -7.44 12.59
CA LEU A 134 -4.11 -7.65 13.94
C LEU A 134 -2.65 -8.12 13.90
N ASN A 135 -2.32 -9.07 13.03
CA ASN A 135 -0.94 -9.54 12.84
C ASN A 135 -0.03 -8.37 12.41
N ALA A 136 -0.47 -7.54 11.47
CA ALA A 136 0.28 -6.37 11.02
C ALA A 136 0.47 -5.32 12.14
N ILE A 137 -0.52 -5.12 13.01
CA ILE A 137 -0.38 -4.27 14.20
C ILE A 137 0.62 -4.89 15.19
N GLU A 138 0.55 -6.19 15.42
CA GLU A 138 1.46 -6.87 16.34
C GLU A 138 2.91 -6.81 15.86
N GLU A 139 3.15 -7.02 14.56
CA GLU A 139 4.48 -6.94 13.94
C GLU A 139 4.98 -5.50 13.81
N SER A 140 4.07 -4.52 13.74
CA SER A 140 4.42 -3.12 13.64
C SER A 140 5.22 -2.65 14.85
N ARG A 141 6.36 -2.03 14.57
CA ARG A 141 7.18 -1.30 15.55
C ARG A 141 6.35 -0.28 16.34
N PHE A 142 5.36 0.31 15.66
CA PHE A 142 4.51 1.38 16.15
C PHE A 142 3.20 0.88 16.76
N LYS A 143 2.94 -0.43 16.69
CA LYS A 143 1.65 -1.04 17.04
C LYS A 143 0.47 -0.36 16.33
N ALA A 144 0.71 0.13 15.11
CA ALA A 144 -0.28 0.84 14.32
C ALA A 144 0.12 0.92 12.84
N ILE A 145 -0.86 0.78 11.95
CA ILE A 145 -0.68 0.87 10.49
C ILE A 145 -1.61 1.94 9.88
N LEU A 146 -1.50 2.18 8.57
CA LEU A 146 -2.10 3.34 7.90
C LEU A 146 -3.49 3.09 7.29
N ASN A 147 -4.20 2.07 7.76
CA ASN A 147 -5.59 1.84 7.36
C ASN A 147 -6.46 3.01 7.82
N GLU A 148 -7.17 3.64 6.88
CA GLU A 148 -8.16 4.66 7.23
C GLU A 148 -9.34 4.04 7.98
N LYS A 149 -9.88 2.94 7.45
CA LYS A 149 -10.94 2.16 8.07
C LYS A 149 -10.37 0.93 8.74
N ILE A 150 -10.68 0.75 10.02
CA ILE A 150 -10.38 -0.49 10.74
C ILE A 150 -11.32 -1.59 10.24
N PRO A 151 -10.82 -2.79 9.89
CA PRO A 151 -11.69 -3.89 9.48
C PRO A 151 -12.71 -4.26 10.56
N PRO A 152 -13.90 -4.75 10.20
CA PRO A 152 -14.92 -5.15 11.17
C PRO A 152 -14.38 -6.17 12.17
N VAL A 153 -14.65 -5.96 13.46
CA VAL A 153 -14.23 -6.88 14.51
C VAL A 153 -14.81 -8.26 14.25
N SER A 154 -13.92 -9.25 14.15
CA SER A 154 -14.24 -10.62 13.77
C SER A 154 -13.47 -11.60 14.63
N GLU A 155 -13.94 -12.85 14.71
CA GLU A 155 -13.13 -13.94 15.29
C GLU A 155 -11.87 -14.15 14.43
N THR A 156 -10.73 -14.36 15.09
CA THR A 156 -9.48 -14.62 14.36
C THR A 156 -9.50 -16.00 13.72
N VAL A 157 -8.88 -16.10 12.55
CA VAL A 157 -8.84 -17.33 11.75
C VAL A 157 -7.40 -17.73 11.46
N GLU A 158 -7.18 -18.99 11.08
CA GLU A 158 -5.88 -19.41 10.56
C GLU A 158 -5.68 -18.83 9.17
N MET A 159 -4.61 -18.07 8.96
CA MET A 159 -4.30 -17.48 7.66
C MET A 159 -3.88 -18.59 6.68
N PRO A 160 -4.36 -18.56 5.42
CA PRO A 160 -3.90 -19.50 4.41
C PRO A 160 -2.42 -19.25 4.07
N PRO A 161 -1.78 -20.12 3.26
CA PRO A 161 -0.48 -19.81 2.69
C PRO A 161 -0.46 -18.45 2.01
N SER A 162 0.69 -17.78 2.09
CA SER A 162 0.90 -16.44 1.54
C SER A 162 2.05 -16.39 0.55
N LEU A 163 2.05 -15.34 -0.27
CA LEU A 163 3.18 -14.98 -1.12
C LEU A 163 3.62 -13.55 -0.79
N ARG A 164 4.74 -13.42 -0.08
CA ARG A 164 5.44 -12.15 0.15
C ARG A 164 6.57 -11.97 -0.88
N TRP A 165 6.67 -10.79 -1.48
CA TRP A 165 7.62 -10.53 -2.57
C TRP A 165 8.13 -9.09 -2.56
N SER A 166 9.44 -8.92 -2.84
CA SER A 166 10.08 -7.60 -2.99
C SER A 166 9.79 -6.95 -4.35
N LEU A 167 9.13 -5.79 -4.30
CA LEU A 167 8.71 -5.00 -5.46
C LEU A 167 9.79 -4.03 -5.95
N ILE A 168 10.93 -3.96 -5.27
CA ILE A 168 12.03 -3.03 -5.54
C ILE A 168 13.32 -3.81 -5.84
N ASP A 169 14.13 -3.32 -6.78
CA ASP A 169 15.48 -3.86 -7.03
C ASP A 169 16.41 -3.48 -5.89
N GLU A 170 17.40 -4.32 -5.57
CA GLU A 170 18.36 -4.06 -4.48
C GLU A 170 19.07 -2.70 -4.63
N GLU A 171 19.50 -2.35 -5.85
CA GLU A 171 20.09 -1.04 -6.15
C GLU A 171 19.15 0.14 -5.84
N VAL A 172 17.88 0.02 -6.24
CA VAL A 172 16.85 1.06 -5.98
C VAL A 172 16.49 1.10 -4.49
N CYS A 173 16.54 -0.05 -3.82
CA CYS A 173 16.32 -0.16 -2.38
C CYS A 173 17.39 0.65 -1.64
N GLU A 174 18.67 0.43 -1.92
CA GLU A 174 19.78 1.16 -1.29
C GLU A 174 19.68 2.67 -1.51
N GLU A 175 19.34 3.12 -2.72
CA GLU A 175 19.15 4.55 -2.99
C GLU A 175 17.99 5.14 -2.17
N ARG A 176 16.83 4.47 -2.16
CA ARG A 176 15.60 5.01 -1.55
C ARG A 176 15.54 4.82 -0.05
N LYS A 177 16.29 3.87 0.51
CA LYS A 177 16.33 3.58 1.94
C LYS A 177 17.03 4.68 2.73
N HIS A 178 17.75 5.60 2.07
CA HIS A 178 18.43 6.70 2.73
C HIS A 178 17.46 7.51 3.64
N PRO A 179 17.74 7.64 4.95
CA PRO A 179 16.79 8.24 5.90
C PRO A 179 16.33 9.65 5.53
N ASP A 180 17.23 10.49 5.01
CA ASP A 180 16.86 11.87 4.65
C ASP A 180 15.91 11.95 3.44
N ILE A 181 15.98 10.98 2.51
CA ILE A 181 15.03 10.89 1.41
C ILE A 181 13.66 10.52 1.96
N ARG A 182 13.61 9.52 2.85
CA ARG A 182 12.37 9.07 3.48
C ARG A 182 11.75 10.15 4.38
N ILE A 183 12.56 10.90 5.13
CA ILE A 183 12.13 12.06 5.92
C ILE A 183 11.45 13.10 5.03
N ALA A 184 12.11 13.51 3.94
CA ALA A 184 11.55 14.51 3.01
C ALA A 184 10.22 14.05 2.41
N ARG A 185 10.14 12.79 1.96
CA ARG A 185 8.92 12.21 1.38
C ARG A 185 7.78 12.06 2.38
N ARG A 186 8.06 11.63 3.61
CA ARG A 186 7.06 11.51 4.67
C ARG A 186 6.52 12.88 5.09
N ALA A 187 7.40 13.88 5.19
CA ALA A 187 6.98 15.27 5.44
C ALA A 187 6.07 15.80 4.32
N GLU A 188 6.41 15.53 3.06
CA GLU A 188 5.57 15.89 1.92
C GLU A 188 4.21 15.17 1.97
N THR A 189 4.18 13.87 2.28
CA THR A 189 2.95 13.08 2.41
C THR A 189 2.04 13.64 3.50
N ILE A 190 2.59 13.95 4.68
CA ILE A 190 1.83 14.57 5.79
C ILE A 190 1.28 15.93 5.38
N SER A 191 2.10 16.77 4.74
CA SER A 191 1.68 18.09 4.25
C SER A 191 0.49 17.98 3.27
N ARG A 192 0.58 17.04 2.31
CA ARG A 192 -0.49 16.77 1.35
C ARG A 192 -1.75 16.22 2.03
N LEU A 193 -1.60 15.31 2.99
CA LEU A 193 -2.74 14.73 3.73
C LEU A 193 -3.48 15.80 4.54
N ALA A 194 -2.74 16.70 5.20
CA ALA A 194 -3.32 17.83 5.91
C ALA A 194 -4.05 18.81 4.96
N ALA A 195 -3.51 19.04 3.76
CA ALA A 195 -4.17 19.85 2.73
C ALA A 195 -5.48 19.22 2.25
N VAL A 196 -5.50 17.90 1.98
CA VAL A 196 -6.72 17.16 1.62
C VAL A 196 -7.78 17.29 2.73
N ALA A 197 -7.37 17.16 3.99
CA ALA A 197 -8.28 17.29 5.11
C ALA A 197 -8.88 18.70 5.26
N ARG A 198 -8.13 19.73 4.88
CA ARG A 198 -8.64 21.10 4.81
C ARG A 198 -9.61 21.29 3.64
N GLU A 199 -9.26 20.78 2.46
CA GLU A 199 -10.03 20.98 1.22
C GLU A 199 -11.42 20.34 1.28
N ARG A 200 -11.53 19.18 1.93
CA ARG A 200 -12.80 18.43 2.06
C ARG A 200 -13.71 18.95 3.17
N GLY A 201 -13.19 19.73 4.12
CA GLY A 201 -13.94 20.23 5.28
C GLY A 201 -14.22 19.15 6.31
N GLU A 202 -15.07 18.19 5.96
CA GLU A 202 -15.35 16.99 6.75
C GLU A 202 -14.44 15.84 6.29
N VAL A 203 -13.76 15.20 7.25
CA VAL A 203 -12.94 14.00 7.01
C VAL A 203 -13.21 12.97 8.08
N SER A 204 -13.05 11.71 7.72
CA SER A 204 -13.20 10.58 8.64
C SER A 204 -12.26 10.69 9.84
N GLU A 205 -12.67 10.13 10.97
CA GLU A 205 -11.81 9.96 12.14
C GLU A 205 -10.56 9.13 11.78
N GLY A 206 -10.74 8.12 10.93
CA GLY A 206 -9.68 7.32 10.34
C GLY A 206 -8.58 8.14 9.66
N LEU A 207 -8.95 9.11 8.82
CA LEU A 207 -7.96 9.95 8.13
C LEU A 207 -7.15 10.79 9.11
N ARG A 208 -7.80 11.31 10.17
CA ARG A 208 -7.13 12.06 11.25
C ARG A 208 -6.18 11.16 12.03
N ARG A 209 -6.60 9.92 12.32
CA ARG A 209 -5.78 8.88 12.95
C ARG A 209 -4.51 8.60 12.13
N VAL A 210 -4.66 8.38 10.83
CA VAL A 210 -3.54 8.14 9.92
C VAL A 210 -2.59 9.34 9.87
N LEU A 211 -3.10 10.57 9.87
CA LEU A 211 -2.25 11.77 9.93
C LEU A 211 -1.35 11.77 11.17
N VAL A 212 -1.88 11.40 12.34
CA VAL A 212 -1.09 11.29 13.58
C VAL A 212 -0.06 10.16 13.49
N ILE A 213 -0.46 8.97 13.03
CA ILE A 213 0.46 7.83 12.89
C ILE A 213 1.63 8.18 11.94
N GLN A 214 1.34 8.83 10.81
CA GLN A 214 2.38 9.31 9.89
C GLN A 214 3.32 10.31 10.54
N ALA A 215 2.80 11.26 11.32
CA ALA A 215 3.61 12.23 12.05
C ALA A 215 4.53 11.56 13.08
N VAL A 216 4.04 10.54 13.79
CA VAL A 216 4.87 9.73 14.70
C VAL A 216 5.96 9.00 13.95
N ARG A 217 5.63 8.34 12.82
CA ARG A 217 6.62 7.66 11.98
C ARG A 217 7.69 8.62 11.45
N LEU A 218 7.31 9.84 11.05
CA LEU A 218 8.26 10.90 10.64
C LEU A 218 9.15 11.35 11.81
N ALA A 219 8.57 11.62 12.98
CA ALA A 219 9.32 12.03 14.16
C ALA A 219 10.34 10.97 14.56
N PHE A 220 9.96 9.69 14.48
CA PHE A 220 10.82 8.57 14.82
C PHE A 220 12.01 8.43 13.87
N ILE A 221 11.81 8.43 12.54
CA ILE A 221 12.93 8.36 11.58
C ILE A 221 13.85 9.59 11.67
N ALA A 222 13.29 10.77 11.97
CA ALA A 222 14.09 11.97 12.23
C ALA A 222 14.92 11.84 13.51
N ALA A 223 14.37 11.23 14.57
CA ALA A 223 15.07 10.95 15.81
C ALA A 223 16.17 9.87 15.65
N GLU A 224 15.93 8.83 14.85
CA GLU A 224 16.96 7.86 14.45
C GLU A 224 18.10 8.56 13.70
N ARG A 225 17.77 9.46 12.77
CA ARG A 225 18.76 10.21 12.01
C ARG A 225 19.60 11.13 12.88
N LEU A 226 18.98 11.81 13.85
CA LEU A 226 19.68 12.61 14.85
C LEU A 226 20.59 11.74 15.73
N ALA A 227 20.08 10.62 16.24
CA ALA A 227 20.87 9.70 17.06
C ALA A 227 22.11 9.19 16.31
N TYR A 228 21.97 8.84 15.03
CA TYR A 228 23.09 8.47 14.17
C TYR A 228 24.12 9.60 14.05
N ALA A 229 23.68 10.84 13.79
CA ALA A 229 24.56 12.00 13.67
C ALA A 229 25.33 12.31 14.97
N GLU A 230 24.72 12.03 16.12
CA GLU A 230 25.32 12.24 17.45
C GLU A 230 26.10 11.02 17.98
N GLY A 231 26.13 9.90 17.24
CA GLY A 231 26.77 8.65 17.69
C GLY A 231 26.06 7.97 18.86
N ARG A 232 24.76 8.23 19.05
CA ARG A 232 23.90 7.63 20.08
C ARG A 232 23.16 6.40 19.54
N PRO A 233 22.72 5.48 20.41
CA PRO A 233 21.83 4.38 20.00
C PRO A 233 20.50 4.92 19.44
N PRO A 234 19.83 4.16 18.55
CA PRO A 234 18.53 4.54 18.03
C PRO A 234 17.49 4.67 19.16
N PRO A 235 16.49 5.56 19.02
CA PRO A 235 15.43 5.72 20.00
C PRO A 235 14.61 4.43 20.17
N ASP A 236 14.10 4.23 21.39
CA ASP A 236 13.09 3.20 21.66
C ASP A 236 11.81 3.53 20.89
N PRO A 237 11.29 2.63 20.03
CA PRO A 237 10.05 2.88 19.32
C PRO A 237 8.81 3.08 20.19
N THR A 238 8.84 2.58 21.42
CA THR A 238 7.78 2.78 22.41
C THR A 238 7.84 4.15 23.09
N ALA A 239 8.86 4.96 22.79
CA ALA A 239 9.00 6.31 23.34
C ALA A 239 7.80 7.23 23.00
N ILE A 240 7.08 6.94 21.92
CA ILE A 240 5.82 7.61 21.57
C ILE A 240 4.69 6.59 21.65
N ALA A 241 3.91 6.64 22.74
CA ALA A 241 2.77 5.76 22.94
C ALA A 241 1.60 6.13 22.00
N ILE A 242 1.53 5.48 20.84
CA ILE A 242 0.56 5.82 19.78
C ILE A 242 -0.89 5.69 20.24
N GLU A 243 -1.26 4.63 20.96
CA GLU A 243 -2.63 4.46 21.48
C GLU A 243 -3.08 5.65 22.36
N ARG A 244 -2.15 6.29 23.08
CA ARG A 244 -2.46 7.49 23.89
C ARG A 244 -2.73 8.73 23.04
N LEU A 245 -2.26 8.75 21.79
CA LEU A 245 -2.46 9.85 20.85
C LEU A 245 -3.70 9.64 19.99
N VAL A 246 -3.98 8.40 19.59
CA VAL A 246 -5.00 8.10 18.59
C VAL A 246 -6.17 7.25 19.08
N GLY A 247 -6.17 6.83 20.34
CA GLY A 247 -7.15 5.88 20.86
C GLY A 247 -6.94 4.46 20.35
N SER A 248 -7.99 3.64 20.39
CA SER A 248 -7.95 2.25 19.93
C SER A 248 -7.63 2.17 18.44
N VAL A 249 -6.68 1.30 18.08
CA VAL A 249 -6.39 0.91 16.69
C VAL A 249 -6.99 -0.47 16.35
N LEU A 250 -7.76 -1.07 17.25
CA LEU A 250 -8.25 -2.45 17.10
C LEU A 250 -9.71 -2.54 16.65
N TYR A 251 -10.45 -1.44 16.70
CA TYR A 251 -11.84 -1.32 16.29
C TYR A 251 -12.22 0.15 16.07
N GLU A 252 -13.22 0.44 15.24
CA GLU A 252 -13.82 1.77 15.18
C GLU A 252 -14.80 1.97 16.34
N PHE A 253 -14.75 3.14 16.99
CA PHE A 253 -15.66 3.44 18.10
C PHE A 253 -17.12 3.62 17.65
N THR A 254 -17.32 4.14 16.45
CA THR A 254 -18.64 4.44 15.89
C THR A 254 -19.29 3.23 15.22
N ASP A 255 -18.48 2.33 14.63
CA ASP A 255 -18.95 1.16 13.88
C ASP A 255 -18.01 -0.05 14.08
N PRO A 256 -17.98 -0.67 15.28
CA PRO A 256 -17.02 -1.72 15.59
C PRO A 256 -17.24 -3.00 14.76
N TYR A 257 -18.48 -3.27 14.34
CA TYR A 257 -18.85 -4.49 13.60
C TYR A 257 -19.10 -4.25 12.11
N GLY A 258 -18.83 -3.05 11.61
CA GLY A 258 -18.99 -2.72 10.18
C GLY A 258 -20.45 -2.71 9.71
N GLU A 259 -21.43 -2.49 10.59
CA GLU A 259 -22.86 -2.59 10.27
C GLU A 259 -23.32 -1.49 9.30
N ASP A 260 -22.67 -0.32 9.34
CA ASP A 260 -22.96 0.81 8.46
C ASP A 260 -22.27 0.70 7.09
N SER A 261 -21.46 -0.34 6.87
CA SER A 261 -20.78 -0.60 5.59
C SER A 261 -21.70 -1.24 4.55
N VAL A 262 -22.85 -0.62 4.30
CA VAL A 262 -23.67 -0.95 3.13
C VAL A 262 -22.98 -0.39 1.90
N ASP A 263 -22.05 -1.18 1.34
CA ASP A 263 -21.47 -1.07 0.01
C ASP A 263 -21.38 0.37 -0.54
N GLU A 264 -20.48 1.21 0.01
CA GLU A 264 -19.82 2.26 -0.77
C GLU A 264 -18.84 1.57 -1.76
N GLU A 265 -19.38 0.71 -2.62
CA GLU A 265 -18.72 0.40 -3.88
C GLU A 265 -18.80 1.68 -4.71
N ASP A 266 -17.65 2.33 -4.90
CA ASP A 266 -17.41 3.44 -5.81
C ASP A 266 -18.25 3.31 -7.09
N ASP A 267 -19.41 3.96 -7.08
CA ASP A 267 -20.14 4.39 -8.26
C ASP A 267 -19.38 5.60 -8.84
N THR A 268 -18.16 5.36 -9.30
CA THR A 268 -17.45 6.26 -10.22
C THR A 268 -17.27 5.56 -11.56
N ASN A 269 -18.39 5.08 -12.09
CA ASN A 269 -18.52 4.88 -13.53
C ASN A 269 -18.98 6.21 -14.14
N GLY A 270 -18.00 7.07 -14.45
CA GLY A 270 -18.15 8.33 -15.17
C GLY A 270 -16.86 8.71 -15.89
#